data_AF-A0A411YB95-F1
#
_entry.id   AF-A0A411YB95-F1
#
_cell.length_a   1.000
_cell.length_b   1.000
_cell.length_c   1.000
_cell.angle_alpha   90.00
_cell.angle_beta   90.00
_cell.angle_gamma   90.00
#
_symmetry.space_group_name_H-M   'P 1'
#
loop_
_entity.id
_entity.type
_entity.pdbx_description
1 polymer ?
#
loop_
_entity_poly.entity_id
_entity_poly.type
_entity_poly.pdbx_seq_one_letter_code
_entity_poly.pdbx_strand_id
1 'polypeptide(L)'
;MVEQLQSFTESLPELLAWFGVLVAGAVPFVESYFGSVIGVVAGVHPAAAIPVAILGNAVTMLVLVMGAGAARGRLASDEPTEPSSRRRKLRRMFDRFGVPGVSLLGQSVLPSQITAAAMVSFGASRSAVIGWQLVSITLWGVAFGLLAVTGMTVADLG
;
A
#
# COMPACT_ATOMS: atom_id res chain seq x y z
N MET A 1 13.54 -11.18 -20.01
CA MET A 1 12.22 -11.27 -19.33
C MET A 1 11.53 -9.90 -19.26
N VAL A 2 12.20 -8.83 -18.84
CA VAL A 2 11.58 -7.48 -18.76
C VAL A 2 11.10 -6.98 -20.12
N GLU A 3 11.92 -7.08 -21.18
CA GLU A 3 11.54 -6.68 -22.56
C GLU A 3 10.30 -7.43 -23.08
N GLN A 4 10.16 -8.71 -22.75
CA GLN A 4 8.97 -9.51 -23.13
C GLN A 4 7.72 -9.03 -22.39
N LEU A 5 7.87 -8.63 -21.12
CA LEU A 5 6.78 -8.06 -20.35
C LEU A 5 6.38 -6.68 -20.88
N GLN A 6 7.35 -5.84 -21.22
CA GLN A 6 7.12 -4.50 -21.77
C GLN A 6 6.44 -4.56 -23.14
N SER A 7 6.95 -5.38 -24.07
CA SER A 7 6.33 -5.58 -25.39
C SER A 7 4.90 -6.15 -25.29
N PHE A 8 4.63 -7.00 -24.30
CA PHE A 8 3.28 -7.43 -23.98
C PHE A 8 2.41 -6.26 -23.48
N THR A 9 2.88 -5.49 -22.49
CA THR A 9 2.13 -4.33 -21.97
C THR A 9 1.85 -3.29 -23.04
N GLU A 10 2.80 -3.02 -23.94
CA GLU A 10 2.65 -2.10 -25.08
C GLU A 10 1.63 -2.60 -26.09
N SER A 11 1.45 -3.92 -26.20
CA SER A 11 0.40 -4.50 -27.05
C SER A 11 -1.01 -4.37 -26.46
N LEU A 12 -1.13 -4.05 -25.16
CA LEU A 12 -2.41 -3.85 -24.49
C LEU A 12 -2.95 -2.42 -24.69
N PRO A 13 -4.28 -2.24 -24.66
CA PRO A 13 -4.86 -0.91 -24.52
C PRO A 13 -4.36 -0.24 -23.24
N GLU A 14 -4.07 1.06 -23.31
CA GLU A 14 -3.51 1.83 -22.18
C GLU A 14 -4.34 1.70 -20.89
N LEU A 15 -5.68 1.74 -21.01
CA LEU A 15 -6.59 1.55 -19.88
C LEU A 15 -6.43 0.20 -19.18
N LEU A 16 -6.11 -0.86 -19.92
CA LEU A 16 -5.94 -2.20 -19.37
C LEU A 16 -4.61 -2.31 -18.62
N ALA A 17 -3.55 -1.68 -19.14
CA ALA A 17 -2.27 -1.57 -18.44
C ALA A 17 -2.43 -0.79 -17.13
N TRP A 18 -3.14 0.34 -17.16
CA TRP A 18 -3.43 1.12 -15.95
C TRP A 18 -4.29 0.33 -14.97
N PHE A 19 -5.30 -0.39 -15.45
CA PHE A 19 -6.11 -1.25 -14.60
C PHE A 19 -5.27 -2.34 -13.92
N GLY A 20 -4.31 -2.95 -14.64
CA GLY A 20 -3.35 -3.89 -14.06
C GLY A 20 -2.54 -3.27 -12.92
N VAL A 21 -2.04 -2.05 -13.10
CA VAL A 21 -1.32 -1.30 -12.06
C VAL A 21 -2.22 -0.95 -10.88
N LEU A 22 -3.47 -0.56 -11.14
CA LEU A 22 -4.47 -0.26 -10.11
C LEU A 22 -4.71 -1.49 -9.23
N VAL A 23 -4.93 -2.65 -9.87
CA VAL A 23 -5.13 -3.93 -9.18
C VAL A 23 -3.88 -4.31 -8.39
N ALA A 24 -2.69 -4.20 -8.98
CA ALA A 24 -1.44 -4.46 -8.27
C ALA A 24 -1.32 -3.59 -7.01
N GLY A 25 -1.57 -2.29 -7.13
CA GLY A 25 -1.56 -1.36 -5.99
C GLY A 25 -2.60 -1.67 -4.92
N ALA A 26 -3.75 -2.21 -5.30
CA ALA A 26 -4.84 -2.58 -4.40
C ALA A 26 -4.56 -3.85 -3.57
N VAL A 27 -3.65 -4.73 -4.02
CA VAL A 27 -3.36 -6.00 -3.33
C VAL A 27 -2.58 -5.72 -2.03
N PRO A 28 -3.06 -6.19 -0.86
CA PRO A 28 -2.31 -6.11 0.38
C PRO A 28 -0.92 -6.75 0.23
N PHE A 29 0.10 -6.17 0.87
CA PHE A 29 1.52 -6.55 0.73
C PHE A 29 2.20 -6.16 -0.60
N VAL A 30 1.45 -5.96 -1.69
CA VAL A 30 1.98 -5.32 -2.91
C VAL A 30 1.96 -3.82 -2.72
N GLU A 31 0.78 -3.28 -2.39
CA GLU A 31 0.59 -1.87 -2.03
C GLU A 31 1.05 -0.90 -3.14
N SER A 32 1.01 0.39 -2.84
CA SER A 32 1.39 1.45 -3.78
C SER A 32 2.87 1.39 -4.17
N TYR A 33 3.76 0.92 -3.30
CA TYR A 33 5.19 0.91 -3.55
C TYR A 33 5.62 -0.22 -4.49
N PHE A 34 5.21 -1.48 -4.29
CA PHE A 34 5.50 -2.51 -5.30
C PHE A 34 4.59 -2.34 -6.52
N GLY A 35 3.36 -1.87 -6.36
CA GLY A 35 2.48 -1.57 -7.50
C GLY A 35 3.08 -0.54 -8.45
N SER A 36 3.71 0.53 -7.92
CA SER A 36 4.38 1.52 -8.76
C SER A 36 5.62 0.97 -9.44
N VAL A 37 6.43 0.17 -8.75
CA VAL A 37 7.59 -0.52 -9.33
C VAL A 37 7.16 -1.46 -10.46
N ILE A 38 6.14 -2.29 -10.22
CA ILE A 38 5.61 -3.24 -11.21
C ILE A 38 5.12 -2.49 -12.45
N GLY A 39 4.36 -1.40 -12.28
CA GLY A 39 3.86 -0.61 -13.41
C GLY A 39 4.99 0.00 -14.24
N VAL A 40 5.98 0.59 -13.58
CA VAL A 40 7.16 1.19 -14.23
C VAL A 40 7.97 0.12 -14.97
N VAL A 41 8.28 -1.01 -14.32
CA VAL A 41 9.04 -2.12 -14.93
C VAL A 41 8.27 -2.76 -16.09
N ALA A 42 6.94 -2.83 -15.99
CA ALA A 42 6.07 -3.33 -17.05
C ALA A 42 5.94 -2.37 -18.25
N GLY A 43 6.56 -1.19 -18.22
CA GLY A 43 6.57 -0.23 -19.33
C GLY A 43 5.49 0.84 -19.26
N VAL A 44 4.70 0.90 -18.19
CA VAL A 44 3.73 1.99 -18.00
C VAL A 44 4.47 3.27 -17.64
N HIS A 45 4.14 4.37 -18.32
CA HIS A 45 4.77 5.67 -18.08
C HIS A 45 4.70 6.04 -16.57
N PRO A 46 5.81 6.46 -15.93
CA PRO A 46 5.84 6.67 -14.47
C PRO A 46 4.80 7.67 -13.95
N ALA A 47 4.48 8.69 -14.74
CA ALA A 47 3.45 9.68 -14.40
C ALA A 47 2.03 9.09 -14.31
N ALA A 48 1.78 7.92 -14.92
CA ALA A 48 0.54 7.17 -14.78
C ALA A 48 0.69 6.02 -13.78
N ALA A 49 1.78 5.24 -13.86
CA ALA A 49 2.00 4.07 -13.01
C ALA A 49 1.97 4.42 -11.50
N ILE A 50 2.61 5.51 -11.10
CA ILE A 50 2.72 5.90 -9.69
C ILE A 50 1.35 6.35 -9.13
N PRO A 51 0.64 7.33 -9.73
CA PRO A 51 -0.66 7.75 -9.20
C PRO A 51 -1.69 6.62 -9.23
N VAL A 52 -1.68 5.78 -10.26
CA VAL A 52 -2.63 4.67 -10.38
C VAL A 52 -2.39 3.62 -9.29
N ALA A 53 -1.14 3.25 -9.00
CA ALA A 53 -0.82 2.34 -7.90
C ALA A 53 -1.20 2.93 -6.53
N ILE A 54 -0.94 4.23 -6.31
CA ILE A 54 -1.34 4.95 -5.10
C ILE A 54 -2.87 4.92 -4.95
N LEU A 55 -3.60 5.18 -6.03
CA LEU A 55 -5.06 5.19 -6.02
C LEU A 55 -5.63 3.82 -5.68
N GLY A 56 -5.12 2.75 -6.30
CA GLY A 56 -5.55 1.38 -6.02
C GLY A 56 -5.37 1.00 -4.56
N ASN A 57 -4.21 1.33 -3.98
CA ASN A 57 -3.95 1.09 -2.57
C ASN A 57 -4.86 1.94 -1.66
N ALA A 58 -4.96 3.24 -1.95
CA ALA A 58 -5.77 4.17 -1.17
C ALA A 58 -7.24 3.75 -1.10
N VAL A 59 -7.82 3.32 -2.23
CA VAL A 59 -9.20 2.82 -2.29
C VAL A 59 -9.36 1.59 -1.40
N THR A 60 -8.48 0.60 -1.50
CA THR A 60 -8.57 -0.63 -0.70
C THR A 60 -8.39 -0.36 0.79
N MET A 61 -7.43 0.51 1.15
CA MET A 61 -7.21 0.95 2.53
C MET A 61 -8.44 1.65 3.10
N LEU A 62 -9.05 2.58 2.34
CA LEU A 62 -10.26 3.28 2.74
C LEU A 62 -11.44 2.31 2.96
N VAL A 63 -11.67 1.40 2.00
CA VAL A 63 -12.73 0.39 2.10
C VAL A 63 -12.56 -0.46 3.36
N LEU A 64 -11.34 -0.91 3.66
CA LEU A 64 -11.08 -1.72 4.85
C LEU A 64 -11.22 -0.94 6.16
N VAL A 65 -10.72 0.30 6.22
CA VAL A 65 -10.84 1.13 7.44
C VAL A 65 -12.29 1.51 7.73
N MET A 66 -13.06 1.86 6.69
CA MET A 66 -14.48 2.16 6.82
C MET A 66 -15.31 0.90 7.13
N GLY A 67 -15.02 -0.21 6.46
CA GLY A 67 -15.69 -1.50 6.64
C GLY A 67 -15.40 -2.17 7.98
N ALA A 68 -14.23 -1.93 8.58
CA ALA A 68 -13.88 -2.41 9.92
C ALA A 68 -14.78 -1.84 11.03
N GLY A 69 -15.52 -0.76 10.77
CA GLY A 69 -16.59 -0.28 11.64
C GLY A 69 -17.84 -1.18 11.62
N ALA A 70 -18.20 -1.70 10.45
CA ALA A 70 -19.40 -2.51 10.24
C ALA A 70 -19.22 -3.98 10.68
N ALA A 71 -18.02 -4.55 10.52
CA ALA A 71 -17.71 -5.92 10.93
C ALA A 71 -17.62 -6.09 12.47
N ARG A 72 -17.41 -4.99 13.20
CA ARG A 72 -17.21 -4.99 14.66
C ARG A 72 -18.41 -5.51 15.45
N GLY A 73 -19.62 -5.42 14.88
CA GLY A 73 -20.84 -5.95 15.50
C GLY A 73 -21.08 -7.45 15.27
N ARG A 74 -20.32 -8.11 14.39
CA ARG A 74 -20.56 -9.53 14.01
C ARG A 74 -19.47 -10.50 14.48
N LEU A 75 -18.31 -10.00 14.91
CA LEU A 75 -17.14 -10.80 15.32
C LEU A 75 -16.86 -10.72 16.83
N ALA A 76 -17.82 -10.24 17.63
CA ALA A 76 -17.68 -10.15 19.09
C ALA A 76 -17.80 -11.51 19.82
N SER A 77 -17.57 -12.62 19.11
CA SER A 77 -17.80 -13.98 19.62
C SER A 77 -16.58 -14.90 19.61
N ASP A 78 -15.42 -14.45 19.13
CA ASP A 78 -14.20 -15.28 19.18
C ASP A 78 -13.22 -14.79 20.24
N GLU A 79 -12.76 -15.75 21.04
CA GLU A 79 -11.83 -15.66 22.17
C GLU A 79 -10.59 -14.77 21.91
N PRO A 80 -9.97 -14.21 22.97
CA PRO A 80 -8.76 -13.43 22.85
C PRO A 80 -7.59 -14.31 22.39
N THR A 81 -7.41 -14.46 21.08
CA THR A 81 -6.17 -14.96 20.50
C THR A 81 -5.06 -14.01 20.94
N GLU A 82 -4.03 -14.52 21.60
CA GLU A 82 -2.90 -13.70 22.03
C GLU A 82 -2.44 -12.78 20.88
N PRO A 83 -2.16 -11.49 21.16
CA PRO A 83 -1.77 -10.57 20.10
C PRO A 83 -0.48 -11.08 19.45
N SER A 84 -0.56 -11.37 18.15
CA SER A 84 0.57 -11.82 17.34
C SER A 84 1.80 -10.92 17.56
N SER A 85 3.00 -11.47 17.45
CA SER A 85 4.26 -10.74 17.66
C SER A 85 4.32 -9.42 16.86
N ARG A 86 3.78 -9.42 15.64
CA ARG A 86 3.63 -8.23 14.78
C ARG A 86 2.67 -7.20 15.38
N ARG A 87 1.50 -7.62 15.89
CA ARG A 87 0.54 -6.73 16.56
C ARG A 87 1.13 -6.09 17.81
N ARG A 88 1.91 -6.84 18.59
CA ARG A 88 2.64 -6.31 19.76
C ARG A 88 3.71 -5.30 19.37
N LYS A 89 4.46 -5.56 18.29
CA LYS A 89 5.43 -4.60 17.73
C LYS A 89 4.74 -3.32 17.29
N LEU A 90 3.62 -3.44 16.57
CA LEU A 90 2.84 -2.29 16.11
C LEU A 90 2.28 -1.47 17.29
N ARG A 91 1.79 -2.14 18.34
CA ARG A 91 1.33 -1.47 19.57
C ARG A 91 2.45 -0.67 20.24
N ARG A 92 3.64 -1.24 20.38
CA ARG A 92 4.81 -0.51 20.92
C ARG A 92 5.20 0.71 20.07
N MET A 93 5.12 0.58 18.74
CA MET A 93 5.35 1.73 17.85
C MET A 93 4.26 2.79 18.01
N PHE A 94 3.00 2.37 18.17
CA PHE A 94 1.87 3.27 18.41
C PHE A 94 2.01 4.02 19.71
N ASP A 95 2.35 3.33 20.80
CA ASP A 95 2.52 3.95 22.12
C ASP A 95 3.70 4.95 22.13
N ARG A 96 4.72 4.73 21.28
CA ARG A 96 5.92 5.58 21.20
C ARG A 96 5.80 6.75 20.21
N PHE A 97 5.21 6.52 19.04
CA PHE A 97 5.24 7.47 17.91
C PHE A 97 3.84 7.90 17.43
N GLY A 98 2.79 7.34 18.02
CA GLY A 98 1.41 7.61 17.64
C GLY A 98 1.06 7.19 16.22
N VAL A 99 -0.04 7.75 15.71
CA VAL A 99 -0.56 7.50 14.35
C VAL A 99 0.45 7.87 13.24
N PRO A 100 1.14 9.02 13.28
CA PRO A 100 2.07 9.40 12.21
C PRO A 100 3.21 8.39 12.05
N GLY A 101 3.90 8.06 13.15
CA GLY A 101 5.06 7.17 13.08
C GLY A 101 4.68 5.75 12.70
N VAL A 102 3.54 5.25 13.16
CA VAL A 102 3.04 3.93 12.75
C VAL A 102 2.60 3.92 11.28
N SER A 103 1.99 5.00 10.78
CA SER A 103 1.57 5.05 9.38
C SER A 103 2.77 5.11 8.44
N LEU A 104 3.83 5.83 8.80
CA LEU A 104 5.03 5.97 7.98
C LEU A 104 5.94 4.73 8.02
N LEU A 105 6.12 4.13 9.19
CA LEU A 105 7.11 3.05 9.40
C LEU A 105 6.47 1.68 9.68
N GLY A 106 5.25 1.64 10.20
CA GLY A 106 4.55 0.41 10.58
C GLY A 106 4.14 -0.44 9.39
N GLN A 107 4.12 0.12 8.17
CA GLN A 107 3.85 -0.60 6.92
C GLN A 107 4.87 -1.73 6.66
N SER A 108 6.10 -1.58 7.16
CA SER A 108 7.13 -2.63 7.12
C SER A 108 6.83 -3.83 8.02
N VAL A 109 5.88 -3.70 8.96
CA VAL A 109 5.53 -4.74 9.93
C VAL A 109 4.26 -5.46 9.50
N LEU A 110 3.27 -4.72 9.02
CA LEU A 110 1.98 -5.22 8.56
C LEU A 110 1.50 -4.37 7.37
N PRO A 111 0.74 -4.96 6.42
CA PRO A 111 0.09 -4.22 5.32
C PRO A 111 -0.63 -2.97 5.80
N SER A 112 -0.69 -1.94 4.95
CA SER A 112 -1.21 -0.62 5.32
C SER A 112 -2.63 -0.71 5.89
N GLN A 113 -3.45 -1.61 5.34
CA GLN A 113 -4.85 -1.77 5.70
C GLN A 113 -5.02 -2.47 7.06
N ILE A 114 -4.18 -3.47 7.35
CA ILE A 114 -4.15 -4.14 8.66
C ILE A 114 -3.62 -3.19 9.73
N THR A 115 -2.55 -2.45 9.42
CA THR A 115 -1.96 -1.45 10.31
C THR A 115 -2.97 -0.35 10.67
N ALA A 116 -3.74 0.13 9.69
CA ALA A 116 -4.79 1.12 9.89
C ALA A 116 -5.92 0.60 10.78
N ALA A 117 -6.43 -0.60 10.50
CA ALA A 117 -7.45 -1.24 11.33
C ALA A 117 -6.97 -1.46 12.77
N ALA A 118 -5.71 -1.88 12.95
CA ALA A 118 -5.11 -2.07 14.26
C ALA A 118 -4.99 -0.76 15.05
N MET A 119 -4.53 0.34 14.43
CA MET A 119 -4.47 1.66 15.09
C MET A 119 -5.84 2.14 15.56
N VAL A 120 -6.88 1.98 14.73
CA VAL A 120 -8.26 2.30 15.13
C VAL A 120 -8.70 1.42 16.30
N SER A 121 -8.33 0.13 16.33
CA SER A 121 -8.59 -0.76 17.46
C SER A 121 -7.83 -0.37 18.75
N PHE A 122 -6.70 0.32 18.61
CA PHE A 122 -5.93 0.86 19.74
C PHE A 122 -6.45 2.21 20.24
N GLY A 123 -7.53 2.73 19.64
CA GLY A 123 -8.18 3.98 20.06
C GLY A 123 -7.81 5.21 19.23
N ALA A 124 -7.05 5.06 18.14
CA ALA A 124 -6.76 6.18 17.24
C ALA A 124 -8.03 6.69 16.54
N SER A 125 -8.11 8.01 16.32
CA SER A 125 -9.18 8.59 15.52
C SER A 125 -9.08 8.12 14.06
N ARG A 126 -10.22 7.69 13.49
CA ARG A 126 -10.25 7.18 12.11
C ARG A 126 -9.76 8.21 11.09
N SER A 127 -10.12 9.48 11.27
CA SER A 127 -9.68 10.57 10.39
C SER A 127 -8.17 10.77 10.40
N ALA A 128 -7.53 10.73 11.58
CA ALA A 128 -6.08 10.82 11.67
C ALA A 128 -5.40 9.61 11.02
N VAL A 129 -5.91 8.40 11.24
CA VAL A 129 -5.39 7.18 10.62
C VAL A 129 -5.48 7.24 9.10
N ILE A 130 -6.63 7.64 8.57
CA ILE A 130 -6.84 7.78 7.11
C ILE A 130 -5.88 8.83 6.54
N GLY A 131 -5.83 10.03 7.14
CA GLY A 131 -4.96 11.10 6.66
C GLY A 131 -3.49 10.70 6.61
N TRP A 132 -2.97 10.13 7.70
CA TRP A 132 -1.57 9.70 7.76
C TRP A 132 -1.26 8.50 6.89
N GLN A 133 -2.22 7.58 6.68
CA GLN A 133 -2.01 6.51 5.72
C GLN A 133 -1.99 7.00 4.29
N LEU A 134 -2.84 7.95 3.90
CA LEU A 134 -2.78 8.54 2.57
C LEU A 134 -1.43 9.23 2.30
N VAL A 135 -0.92 9.98 3.30
CA VAL A 135 0.43 10.57 3.24
C VAL A 135 1.48 9.49 3.03
N SER A 136 1.42 8.42 3.81
CA SER A 136 2.40 7.34 3.75
C SER A 136 2.35 6.55 2.44
N ILE A 137 1.15 6.14 1.99
CA ILE A 137 0.90 5.46 0.72
C ILE A 137 1.46 6.28 -0.46
N THR A 138 1.23 7.59 -0.44
CA THR A 138 1.74 8.51 -1.46
C THR A 138 3.27 8.58 -1.41
N LEU A 139 3.85 8.79 -0.24
CA LEU A 139 5.29 8.92 -0.05
C LEU A 139 6.03 7.66 -0.52
N TRP A 140 5.59 6.47 -0.08
CA TRP A 140 6.22 5.21 -0.47
C TRP A 140 5.98 4.87 -1.93
N GLY A 141 4.77 5.14 -2.46
CA GLY A 141 4.46 4.94 -3.88
C GLY A 141 5.35 5.77 -4.80
N VAL A 142 5.53 7.05 -4.47
CA VAL A 142 6.44 7.96 -5.19
C VAL A 142 7.89 7.53 -5.02
N ALA A 143 8.35 7.28 -3.80
CA ALA A 143 9.73 6.90 -3.54
C ALA A 143 10.14 5.66 -4.35
N PHE A 144 9.34 4.59 -4.30
CA PHE A 144 9.65 3.34 -4.98
C PHE A 144 9.44 3.41 -6.49
N GLY A 145 8.46 4.18 -6.95
CA GLY A 145 8.27 4.42 -8.37
C GLY A 145 9.45 5.17 -8.98
N LEU A 146 9.94 6.21 -8.31
CA LEU A 146 11.13 6.94 -8.75
C LEU A 146 12.39 6.08 -8.67
N LEU A 147 12.54 5.26 -7.63
CA LEU A 147 13.63 4.30 -7.54
C LEU A 147 13.61 3.31 -8.71
N ALA A 148 12.44 2.81 -9.12
CA ALA A 148 12.29 1.94 -10.28
C ALA A 148 12.73 2.65 -11.57
N VAL A 149 12.31 3.90 -11.78
CA VAL A 149 12.75 4.71 -12.94
C VAL A 149 14.27 4.80 -12.97
N THR A 150 14.88 5.27 -11.86
CA THR A 150 16.34 5.43 -11.80
C THR A 150 17.08 4.11 -11.94
N GLY A 151 16.54 3.02 -11.39
CA GLY A 151 17.12 1.68 -11.47
C GLY A 151 17.12 1.15 -12.90
N MET A 152 16.04 1.34 -13.65
CA MET A 152 15.99 0.95 -15.07
C MET A 152 16.98 1.77 -15.89
N THR A 153 17.06 3.08 -15.68
CA THR A 153 18.01 3.93 -16.43
C THR A 153 19.47 3.51 -16.21
N VAL A 154 19.82 3.12 -14.98
CA VAL A 154 21.18 2.62 -14.68
C VAL A 154 21.43 1.24 -15.29
N ALA A 155 20.42 0.37 -15.28
CA ALA A 155 20.53 -0.97 -15.86
C ALA A 155 20.69 -0.95 -17.39
N ASP A 156 20.06 0.01 -18.07
CA ASP A 156 20.17 0.18 -19.53
C ASP A 156 21.52 0.78 -19.97
N LEU A 157 22.31 1.33 -19.03
CA LEU A 157 23.62 1.95 -19.29
C LEU A 157 24.81 1.00 -19.05
N GLY A 158 24.58 -0.25 -18.62
CA GLY A 158 25.62 -1.24 -18.31
C GLY A 158 25.58 -2.46 -19.23
#